data_AF-A0A382G9W7-F1
#
_entry.id   AF-A0A382G9W7-F1
#
_cell.length_a   1.000
_cell.length_b   1.000
_cell.length_c   1.000
_cell.angle_alpha   90.00
_cell.angle_beta   90.00
_cell.angle_gamma   90.00
#
_symmetry.space_group_name_H-M   'P 1'
#
loop_
_entity.id
_entity.type
_entity.pdbx_description
1 polymer ?
#
loop_
_entity_poly.entity_id
_entity_poly.type
_entity_poly.pdbx_seq_one_letter_code
_entity_poly.pdbx_strand_id
1 'polypeptide(L)'
;MKFNKFLPLSLTVLFLLFPSFLTAKEETQKLSGSIVKGIVEQFVSMHYSQKPLNDEMSSRIFSLYMNRLDPAHYYFLASDVNEFRVYETRIDDMLHSGDVKLALDIFERFKTRLSERLAMM
;
A
#
# COMPACT_ATOMS: atom_id res chain seq x y z
N MET A 1 39.27 47.30 -26.66
CA MET A 1 39.19 47.55 -25.20
C MET A 1 38.31 46.46 -24.60
N LYS A 2 38.90 45.61 -23.76
CA LYS A 2 38.24 44.53 -22.99
C LYS A 2 37.23 45.13 -22.00
N PHE A 3 36.14 44.43 -21.68
CA PHE A 3 35.64 44.21 -20.30
C PHE A 3 34.47 43.20 -20.29
N ASN A 4 34.86 41.93 -20.14
CA ASN A 4 34.24 40.89 -19.31
C ASN A 4 32.70 40.73 -19.24
N LYS A 5 32.22 39.70 -19.95
CA LYS A 5 31.01 38.94 -19.63
C LYS A 5 31.27 38.06 -18.39
N PHE A 6 31.05 38.59 -17.18
CA PHE A 6 31.19 37.84 -15.93
C PHE A 6 29.90 37.88 -15.11
N LEU A 7 28.88 37.18 -15.61
CA LEU A 7 27.79 36.65 -14.79
C LEU A 7 27.10 35.57 -15.65
N PRO A 8 27.45 34.29 -15.48
CA PRO A 8 26.66 33.47 -14.56
C PRO A 8 27.47 32.28 -13.97
N LEU A 9 28.68 32.50 -13.46
CA LEU A 9 29.46 31.39 -12.86
C LEU A 9 29.03 31.04 -11.42
N SER A 10 28.32 31.95 -10.73
CA SER A 10 27.86 31.72 -9.35
C SER A 10 26.63 30.81 -9.27
N LEU A 11 25.75 30.81 -10.30
CA LEU A 11 24.51 30.02 -10.29
C LEU A 11 24.75 28.52 -10.63
N THR A 12 25.79 28.22 -11.40
CA THR A 12 26.16 26.85 -11.79
C THR A 12 26.74 26.02 -10.65
N VAL A 13 27.34 26.66 -9.63
CA VAL A 13 27.91 25.95 -8.47
C VAL A 13 26.80 25.47 -7.51
N LEU A 14 25.68 26.20 -7.42
CA LEU A 14 24.53 25.81 -6.59
C LEU A 14 23.81 24.56 -7.14
N PHE A 15 23.84 24.34 -8.45
CA PHE A 15 23.24 23.17 -9.10
C PHE A 15 24.09 21.89 -8.95
N LEU A 16 25.42 22.02 -8.86
CA LEU A 16 26.34 20.89 -8.71
C LEU A 16 26.45 20.35 -7.27
N LEU A 17 25.98 21.09 -6.25
CA LEU A 17 25.92 20.64 -4.86
C LEU A 17 24.56 20.00 -4.48
N PHE A 18 23.61 19.94 -5.42
CA PHE A 18 22.29 19.34 -5.22
C PHE A 18 22.07 17.89 -5.76
N PRO A 19 23.08 17.05 -6.09
CA PRO A 19 22.79 15.71 -6.61
C PRO A 19 22.23 14.77 -5.54
N SER A 20 22.39 15.08 -4.25
CA SER A 20 21.94 14.21 -3.15
C SER A 20 20.43 14.26 -2.87
N PHE A 21 19.72 15.31 -3.28
CA PHE A 21 18.28 15.41 -3.04
C PHE A 21 17.44 14.59 -4.02
N LEU A 22 17.96 14.25 -5.21
CA LEU A 22 17.24 13.46 -6.21
C LEU A 22 17.34 11.95 -5.98
N THR A 23 18.27 11.48 -5.14
CA THR A 23 18.39 10.06 -4.77
C THR A 23 17.71 9.73 -3.44
N ALA A 24 16.72 10.50 -3.02
CA ALA A 24 15.70 10.02 -2.08
C ALA A 24 14.82 8.98 -2.79
N LYS A 25 15.40 7.84 -3.16
CA LYS A 25 14.64 6.66 -3.48
C LYS A 25 13.95 6.30 -2.17
N GLU A 26 12.65 6.57 -2.11
CA GLU A 26 11.78 6.17 -1.02
C GLU A 26 12.02 4.68 -0.79
N GLU A 27 12.77 4.36 0.27
CA GLU A 27 13.01 2.99 0.68
C GLU A 27 11.70 2.52 1.28
N THR A 28 10.75 2.18 0.41
CA THR A 28 9.51 1.53 0.79
C THR A 28 9.94 0.25 1.48
N GLN A 29 9.88 0.27 2.81
CA GLN A 29 10.17 -0.86 3.66
C GLN A 29 9.29 -2.00 3.17
N LYS A 30 9.84 -2.87 2.33
CA LYS A 30 9.10 -3.97 1.72
C LYS A 30 8.62 -4.84 2.87
N LEU A 31 7.30 -4.90 3.06
CA LEU A 31 6.71 -5.81 4.02
C LEU A 31 7.18 -7.23 3.64
N SER A 32 8.06 -7.81 4.44
CA SER A 32 8.64 -9.12 4.11
C SER A 32 7.57 -10.18 4.34
N GLY A 33 7.21 -10.93 3.30
CA GLY A 33 6.16 -11.96 3.40
C GLY A 33 6.43 -12.99 4.52
N SER A 34 7.70 -13.24 4.84
CA SER A 34 8.10 -14.08 5.98
C SER A 34 7.63 -13.54 7.34
N ILE A 35 7.60 -12.22 7.52
CA ILE A 35 7.13 -11.57 8.75
C ILE A 35 5.61 -11.76 8.86
N VAL A 36 4.89 -11.52 7.77
CA VAL A 36 3.43 -11.67 7.72
C VAL A 36 3.05 -13.10 8.03
N LYS A 37 3.69 -14.06 7.36
CA LYS A 37 3.50 -15.49 7.61
C LYS A 37 3.74 -15.85 9.08
N GLY A 38 4.85 -15.39 9.67
CA GLY A 38 5.15 -15.63 11.08
C GLY A 38 4.10 -15.04 12.03
N ILE A 39 3.58 -13.86 11.75
CA ILE A 39 2.48 -13.25 12.53
C ILE A 39 1.21 -14.09 12.42
N VAL A 40 0.84 -14.51 11.20
CA VAL A 40 -0.36 -15.31 10.94
C VAL A 40 -0.27 -16.66 11.66
N GLU A 41 0.85 -17.37 11.50
CA GLU A 41 1.07 -18.68 12.14
C GLU A 41 1.03 -18.56 13.67
N GLN A 42 1.66 -17.53 14.24
CA GLN A 42 1.63 -17.29 15.68
C GLN A 42 0.21 -16.96 16.17
N PHE A 43 -0.51 -16.12 15.44
CA PHE A 43 -1.87 -15.74 15.81
C PHE A 43 -2.81 -16.94 15.77
N VAL A 44 -2.81 -17.71 14.68
CA VAL A 44 -3.68 -18.88 14.52
C VAL A 44 -3.38 -19.95 15.58
N SER A 45 -2.10 -20.20 15.90
CA SER A 45 -1.71 -21.23 16.87
C SER A 45 -1.96 -20.84 18.33
N MET A 46 -1.80 -19.56 18.69
CA MET A 46 -1.94 -19.11 20.08
C MET A 46 -3.33 -18.59 20.43
N HIS A 47 -4.17 -18.25 19.44
CA HIS A 47 -5.43 -17.61 19.73
C HIS A 47 -6.41 -18.58 20.40
N TYR A 48 -6.98 -18.14 21.53
CA TYR A 48 -7.87 -18.95 22.39
C TYR A 48 -9.04 -19.58 21.64
N SER A 49 -9.60 -18.90 20.62
CA SER A 49 -10.75 -19.44 19.88
C SER A 49 -10.40 -20.60 18.94
N GLN A 50 -9.11 -20.83 18.64
CA GLN A 50 -8.58 -21.91 17.80
C GLN A 50 -9.33 -22.12 16.48
N LYS A 51 -9.87 -21.03 15.91
CA LYS A 51 -10.58 -21.10 14.65
C LYS A 51 -9.59 -21.31 13.50
N PRO A 52 -9.88 -22.23 12.57
CA PRO A 52 -9.02 -22.43 11.41
C PRO A 52 -9.06 -21.20 10.50
N LEU A 53 -7.92 -20.88 9.90
CA LEU A 53 -7.83 -19.95 8.79
C LEU A 53 -8.21 -20.73 7.52
N ASN A 54 -9.40 -20.47 6.98
CA ASN A 54 -10.01 -21.18 5.84
C ASN A 54 -10.87 -20.23 5.00
N ASP A 55 -11.45 -20.70 3.89
CA ASP A 55 -12.31 -19.94 2.98
C ASP A 55 -13.42 -19.13 3.68
N GLU A 56 -14.06 -19.69 4.72
CA GLU A 56 -15.11 -18.98 5.47
C GLU A 56 -14.53 -17.80 6.25
N MET A 57 -13.38 -18.00 6.88
CA MET A 57 -12.66 -16.92 7.54
C MET A 57 -12.14 -15.89 6.53
N SER A 58 -11.69 -16.32 5.35
CA SER A 58 -11.27 -15.45 4.26
C SER A 58 -12.37 -14.48 3.84
N SER A 59 -13.60 -14.97 3.62
CA SER A 59 -14.73 -14.09 3.29
C SER A 59 -15.03 -13.05 4.37
N ARG A 60 -14.91 -13.45 5.65
CA ARG A 60 -15.06 -12.53 6.78
C ARG A 60 -13.94 -11.50 6.83
N ILE A 61 -12.69 -11.91 6.62
CA ILE A 61 -11.53 -11.01 6.58
C ILE A 61 -11.68 -10.00 5.45
N PHE A 62 -12.06 -10.45 4.25
CA PHE A 62 -12.32 -9.57 3.11
C PHE A 62 -13.33 -8.48 3.45
N SER A 63 -14.50 -8.90 3.96
CA SER A 63 -15.59 -7.99 4.34
C SER A 63 -15.15 -6.99 5.42
N LEU A 64 -14.46 -7.47 6.46
CA LEU A 64 -13.95 -6.63 7.54
C LEU A 64 -12.91 -5.63 7.03
N TYR A 65 -12.03 -6.04 6.12
CA TYR A 65 -10.99 -5.18 5.57
C TYR A 65 -11.59 -4.07 4.69
N MET A 66 -12.52 -4.40 3.80
CA MET A 66 -13.26 -3.41 3.01
C MET A 66 -13.97 -2.39 3.90
N ASN A 67 -14.71 -2.87 4.91
CA ASN A 67 -15.42 -2.02 5.85
C ASN A 67 -14.46 -1.18 6.72
N ARG A 68 -13.25 -1.66 7.00
CA ARG A 68 -12.25 -0.90 7.77
C ARG A 68 -11.73 0.30 6.99
N LEU A 69 -11.57 0.15 5.68
CA LEU A 69 -11.11 1.22 4.80
C LEU A 69 -12.23 2.21 4.46
N ASP A 70 -13.43 1.72 4.17
CA ASP A 70 -14.57 2.55 3.76
C ASP A 70 -15.86 2.15 4.50
N PRO A 71 -15.99 2.47 5.80
CA PRO A 71 -17.14 2.06 6.61
C PRO A 71 -18.44 2.76 6.21
N ALA A 72 -18.34 3.94 5.58
CA ALA A 72 -19.49 4.70 5.10
C ALA A 72 -19.80 4.46 3.62
N HIS A 73 -18.99 3.63 2.94
CA HIS A 73 -19.12 3.28 1.52
C HIS A 73 -19.16 4.51 0.59
N TYR A 74 -18.29 5.48 0.83
CA TYR A 74 -18.23 6.72 0.03
C TYR A 74 -17.10 6.75 -1.01
N TYR A 75 -16.12 5.85 -0.93
CA TYR A 75 -14.91 5.93 -1.73
C TYR A 75 -14.86 4.82 -2.78
N PHE A 76 -15.09 3.57 -2.40
CA PHE A 76 -14.99 2.47 -3.38
C PHE A 76 -16.17 2.47 -4.36
N LEU A 77 -15.87 2.26 -5.64
CA LEU A 77 -16.89 1.98 -6.63
C LEU A 77 -17.32 0.52 -6.57
N ALA A 78 -18.55 0.22 -7.01
CA ALA A 78 -19.03 -1.16 -7.13
C ALA A 78 -18.11 -2.01 -8.04
N SER A 79 -17.52 -1.41 -9.07
CA SER A 79 -16.54 -2.06 -9.94
C SER A 79 -15.26 -2.46 -9.20
N ASP A 80 -14.77 -1.59 -8.30
CA ASP A 80 -13.56 -1.85 -7.52
C ASP A 80 -13.79 -3.04 -6.57
N VAL A 81 -14.93 -3.04 -5.86
CA VAL A 81 -15.26 -4.13 -4.94
C VAL A 81 -15.44 -5.45 -5.69
N ASN A 82 -16.11 -5.43 -6.86
CA ASN A 82 -16.31 -6.63 -7.67
C ASN A 82 -15.00 -7.19 -8.22
N GLU A 83 -14.04 -6.33 -8.58
CA GLU A 83 -12.69 -6.74 -9.02
C GLU A 83 -11.98 -7.54 -7.92
N PHE A 84 -12.00 -7.05 -6.67
CA PHE A 84 -11.33 -7.72 -5.57
C PHE A 84 -12.12 -8.90 -4.98
N ARG A 85 -13.45 -8.93 -5.14
CA ARG A 85 -14.31 -10.00 -4.61
C ARG A 85 -13.96 -11.39 -5.18
N VAL A 86 -13.32 -11.46 -6.35
CA VAL A 86 -12.83 -12.73 -6.94
C VAL A 86 -11.85 -13.46 -6.00
N TYR A 87 -11.17 -12.74 -5.11
CA TYR A 87 -10.21 -13.30 -4.16
C TYR A 87 -10.79 -13.52 -2.75
N GLU A 88 -12.09 -13.29 -2.55
CA GLU A 88 -12.73 -13.29 -1.22
C GLU A 88 -12.48 -14.58 -0.43
N THR A 89 -12.47 -15.74 -1.10
CA THR A 89 -12.26 -17.05 -0.45
C THR A 89 -10.80 -17.51 -0.44
N ARG A 90 -9.86 -16.72 -0.96
CA ARG A 90 -8.43 -17.11 -1.14
C ARG A 90 -7.47 -16.35 -0.23
N ILE A 91 -7.99 -15.58 0.70
CA ILE A 91 -7.17 -14.73 1.57
C ILE A 91 -6.35 -15.58 2.54
N ASP A 92 -6.87 -16.69 3.02
CA ASP A 92 -6.17 -17.68 3.83
C ASP A 92 -4.93 -18.23 3.12
N ASP A 93 -5.06 -18.65 1.87
CA ASP A 93 -3.93 -19.11 1.06
C ASP A 93 -2.84 -18.04 0.94
N MET A 94 -3.24 -16.78 0.70
CA MET A 94 -2.34 -15.64 0.60
C MET A 94 -1.65 -15.37 1.95
N LEU A 95 -2.39 -15.39 3.05
CA LEU A 95 -1.84 -15.19 4.39
C LEU A 95 -0.88 -16.30 4.81
N HIS A 96 -1.17 -17.56 4.47
CA HIS A 96 -0.28 -18.70 4.73
C HIS A 96 1.01 -18.64 3.92
N SER A 97 0.95 -18.13 2.69
CA SER A 97 2.13 -17.91 1.84
C SER A 97 2.88 -16.61 2.17
N GLY A 98 2.29 -15.74 3.00
CA GLY A 98 2.82 -14.41 3.29
C GLY A 98 2.67 -13.43 2.13
N ASP A 99 1.81 -13.73 1.17
CA ASP A 99 1.45 -12.82 0.09
C ASP A 99 0.48 -11.75 0.61
N VAL A 100 0.94 -10.50 0.56
CA VAL A 100 0.15 -9.32 0.98
C VAL A 100 -0.26 -8.44 -0.20
N LYS A 101 0.01 -8.88 -1.43
CA LYS A 101 -0.20 -8.08 -2.63
C LYS A 101 -1.65 -7.61 -2.74
N LEU A 102 -2.61 -8.50 -2.51
CA LEU A 102 -4.04 -8.15 -2.57
C LEU A 102 -4.40 -7.03 -1.59
N ALA A 103 -3.96 -7.12 -0.33
CA ALA A 103 -4.23 -6.09 0.67
C ALA A 103 -3.60 -4.74 0.29
N LEU A 104 -2.38 -4.76 -0.24
CA LEU A 104 -1.71 -3.56 -0.73
C LEU A 104 -2.44 -2.96 -1.94
N ASP A 105 -2.83 -3.77 -2.92
CA ASP A 105 -3.55 -3.31 -4.12
C ASP A 105 -4.89 -2.65 -3.75
N ILE A 106 -5.63 -3.23 -2.80
CA ILE A 106 -6.87 -2.66 -2.27
C ILE A 106 -6.59 -1.31 -1.59
N PHE A 107 -5.55 -1.24 -0.76
CA PHE A 107 -5.18 -0.01 -0.06
C PHE A 107 -4.72 1.10 -1.02
N GLU A 108 -3.97 0.75 -2.06
CA GLU A 108 -3.63 1.68 -3.14
C GLU A 108 -4.89 2.19 -3.84
N ARG A 109 -5.83 1.30 -4.20
CA ARG A 109 -7.12 1.71 -4.80
C ARG A 109 -7.88 2.67 -3.89
N PHE A 110 -7.92 2.39 -2.58
CA PHE A 110 -8.54 3.28 -1.60
C PHE A 110 -7.90 4.67 -1.60
N LYS A 111 -6.56 4.75 -1.56
CA LYS A 111 -5.84 6.04 -1.63
C LYS A 111 -6.16 6.79 -2.92
N THR A 112 -6.23 6.10 -4.05
CA THR A 112 -6.64 6.71 -5.33
C THR A 112 -8.04 7.32 -5.21
N ARG A 113 -9.05 6.55 -4.79
CA ARG A 113 -10.43 7.05 -4.61
C ARG A 113 -10.54 8.20 -3.63
N LEU A 114 -9.79 8.13 -2.53
CA LEU A 114 -9.73 9.21 -1.54
C LEU A 114 -9.16 10.49 -2.17
N SER A 115 -8.07 10.38 -2.93
CA SER A 115 -7.47 11.53 -3.61
C SER A 115 -8.40 12.17 -4.65
N GLU A 116 -9.09 11.35 -5.46
CA GLU A 116 -10.11 11.80 -6.40
C GLU A 116 -11.23 12.56 -5.69
N ARG A 117 -11.71 12.04 -4.54
CA ARG A 117 -12.75 12.68 -3.74
C ARG A 117 -12.31 14.02 -3.16
N LEU A 118 -11.08 14.11 -2.66
CA LEU A 118 -10.52 15.33 -2.09
C LEU A 118 -10.27 16.40 -3.17
N ALA A 119 -9.88 16.01 -4.38
CA ALA A 119 -9.67 16.95 -5.49
C ALA A 119 -10.97 17.59 -6.01
N MET A 120 -12.13 16.99 -5.72
CA MET A 120 -13.45 17.51 -6.06
C MET A 120 -14.04 18.47 -5.00
N MET A 121 -13.40 18.59 -3.83
CA MET A 121 -13.79 19.54 -2.77
C MET A 121 -13.06 20.87 -2.93
#